data_AF-A0A0R3TX22-F1
#
_entry.id   AF-A0A0R3TX22-F1
#
_cell.length_a   1.000
_cell.length_b   1.000
_cell.length_c   1.000
_cell.angle_alpha   90.00
_cell.angle_beta   90.00
_cell.angle_gamma   90.00
#
_symmetry.space_group_name_H-M   'P 1'
#
loop_
_entity.id
_entity.type
_entity.pdbx_description
1 polymer ?
#
loop_
_entity_poly.entity_id
_entity_poly.type
_entity_poly.pdbx_seq_one_letter_code
_entity_poly.pdbx_strand_id
1 'polypeptide(L)'
;MKAFDEFIDQVFLPAGKGDADVSIFSCGHVIDTTSQLTIYTTSESPDNITNRKGPRLISECGEFLIAICKLIPGTVLMHMCVVAVFFPSFEYLTMVWNHWRTTGLFARLPAVKALFKEPRTATALAEIMQAYTKAVSEKWGACIV
;
A
#
# COMPACT_ATOMS: atom_id res chain seq x y z
N MET A 1 -9.63 20.78 -5.84
CA MET A 1 -10.64 19.98 -6.58
C MET A 1 -11.53 19.36 -5.53
N LYS A 2 -12.82 19.71 -5.51
CA LYS A 2 -13.80 19.02 -4.68
C LYS A 2 -14.10 17.67 -5.32
N ALA A 3 -14.63 16.75 -4.52
CA ALA A 3 -15.13 15.50 -5.07
C ALA A 3 -16.16 15.82 -6.17
N PHE A 4 -16.06 15.13 -7.30
CA PHE A 4 -16.94 15.19 -8.47
C PHE A 4 -16.79 16.37 -9.45
N ASP A 5 -16.01 17.42 -9.15
CA ASP A 5 -15.81 18.56 -10.08
C ASP A 5 -15.35 18.09 -11.48
N GLU A 6 -14.43 17.12 -11.53
CA GLU A 6 -13.91 16.56 -12.78
C GLU A 6 -15.02 15.95 -13.66
N PHE A 7 -16.01 15.29 -13.07
CA PHE A 7 -17.12 14.69 -13.81
C PHE A 7 -18.09 15.76 -14.31
N ILE A 8 -18.35 16.80 -13.51
CA ILE A 8 -19.17 17.94 -13.93
C ILE A 8 -18.54 18.60 -15.15
N ASP A 9 -17.27 18.96 -15.03
CA ASP A 9 -16.56 19.78 -16.02
C ASP A 9 -16.23 19.01 -17.30
N GLN A 10 -15.85 17.74 -17.18
CA GLN A 10 -15.32 16.97 -18.31
C GLN A 10 -16.32 16.00 -18.93
N VAL A 11 -17.44 15.71 -18.28
CA VAL A 11 -18.44 14.74 -18.77
C VAL A 11 -19.82 15.38 -18.90
N PHE A 12 -20.36 15.93 -17.83
CA PHE A 12 -21.76 16.40 -17.82
C PHE A 12 -21.95 17.70 -18.59
N LEU A 13 -21.12 18.72 -18.37
CA LEU A 13 -21.20 19.97 -19.12
C LEU A 13 -21.00 19.76 -20.64
N PRO A 14 -19.98 18.99 -21.10
CA PRO A 14 -19.84 18.67 -22.53
C PRO A 14 -21.00 17.86 -23.11
N ALA A 15 -21.68 17.05 -22.30
CA ALA A 15 -22.89 16.31 -22.68
C ALA A 15 -24.16 17.18 -22.66
N GLY A 16 -24.05 18.49 -22.40
CA GLY A 16 -25.17 19.42 -22.36
C GLY A 16 -26.03 19.30 -21.09
N LYS A 17 -25.51 18.66 -20.03
CA LYS A 17 -26.17 18.57 -18.73
C LYS A 17 -25.68 19.71 -17.84
N GLY A 18 -26.57 20.64 -17.52
CA GLY A 18 -26.28 21.78 -16.66
C GLY A 18 -26.52 21.48 -15.19
N ASP A 19 -26.32 22.48 -14.34
CA ASP A 19 -26.47 22.33 -12.87
C ASP A 19 -27.85 21.81 -12.44
N ALA A 20 -28.90 22.12 -13.19
CA ALA A 20 -30.26 21.66 -12.91
C ALA A 20 -30.45 20.15 -13.17
N ASP A 21 -29.59 19.54 -14.00
CA ASP A 21 -29.63 18.12 -14.33
C ASP A 21 -28.80 17.26 -13.36
N VAL A 22 -28.00 17.88 -12.48
CA VAL A 22 -27.03 17.18 -11.63
C VAL A 22 -27.26 17.49 -10.16
N SER A 23 -27.64 16.47 -9.39
CA SER A 23 -27.74 16.56 -7.93
C SER A 23 -26.56 15.85 -7.26
N ILE A 24 -25.77 16.57 -6.48
CA ILE A 24 -24.72 15.97 -5.64
C ILE A 24 -25.35 15.56 -4.31
N PHE A 25 -25.26 14.27 -4.00
CA PHE A 25 -25.76 13.69 -2.76
C PHE A 25 -24.60 13.08 -1.98
N SER A 26 -24.55 13.33 -0.67
CA SER A 26 -23.56 12.74 0.22
C SER A 26 -24.28 12.08 1.39
N CYS A 27 -24.05 10.77 1.55
CA CYS A 27 -24.34 10.07 2.80
C CYS A 27 -23.18 10.32 3.78
N GLY A 28 -23.49 10.37 5.08
CA GLY A 28 -22.48 10.49 6.13
C GLY A 28 -21.40 9.40 6.08
N HIS A 29 -20.35 9.58 6.88
CA HIS A 29 -19.20 8.68 6.88
C HIS A 29 -19.59 7.30 7.45
N VAL A 30 -19.35 6.24 6.67
CA VAL A 30 -19.69 4.85 7.05
C VAL A 30 -18.70 4.26 8.07
N ILE A 31 -17.48 4.81 8.12
CA ILE A 31 -16.41 4.34 9.00
C ILE A 31 -16.50 5.10 10.32
N ASP A 32 -16.53 4.36 11.45
CA ASP A 32 -16.52 4.96 12.78
C ASP A 32 -15.22 5.75 13.05
N THR A 33 -15.30 6.79 13.86
CA THR A 33 -14.15 7.65 14.23
C THR A 33 -12.97 6.89 14.82
N THR A 34 -13.21 5.75 15.48
CA THR A 34 -12.13 4.88 16.02
C THR A 34 -11.44 4.02 14.96
N SER A 35 -12.07 3.85 13.78
CA SER A 35 -11.56 3.05 12.66
C SER A 35 -10.92 3.93 11.57
N GLN A 36 -10.62 5.19 11.88
CA GLN A 36 -10.08 6.14 10.92
C GLN A 36 -8.65 5.78 10.47
N LEU A 37 -8.41 5.97 9.18
CA LEU A 37 -7.09 5.86 8.57
C LEU A 37 -6.18 6.95 9.15
N THR A 38 -5.16 6.54 9.89
CA THR A 38 -4.11 7.45 10.34
C THR A 38 -3.03 7.54 9.27
N ILE A 39 -2.67 8.77 8.88
CA ILE A 39 -1.54 9.02 8.01
C ILE A 39 -0.28 9.13 8.87
N TYR A 40 0.69 8.25 8.64
CA TYR A 40 1.99 8.31 9.28
C TYR A 40 2.99 8.98 8.34
N THR A 41 3.64 10.04 8.81
CA THR A 41 4.75 10.66 8.11
C THR A 41 6.07 10.12 8.65
N THR A 42 7.06 9.92 7.78
CA THR A 42 8.43 9.70 8.24
C THR A 42 8.97 10.97 8.89
N SER A 43 9.86 10.81 9.88
CA SER A 43 10.57 11.94 10.50
C SER A 43 11.47 12.67 9.50
N GLU A 44 11.91 11.97 8.46
CA GLU A 44 12.74 12.50 7.39
C GLU A 44 12.14 12.14 6.04
N SER A 45 12.04 13.11 5.14
CA SER A 45 11.63 12.85 3.76
C SER A 45 12.81 12.28 2.97
N PRO A 46 12.61 11.25 2.14
CA PRO A 46 13.66 10.80 1.23
C PRO A 46 14.19 11.92 0.36
N ASP A 47 15.52 12.00 0.22
CA ASP A 47 16.15 12.96 -0.67
C ASP A 47 15.78 12.61 -2.12
N ASN A 48 15.09 13.54 -2.80
CA ASN A 48 14.73 13.45 -4.21
C ASN A 48 13.68 12.38 -4.57
N ILE A 49 12.48 12.50 -4.02
CA ILE A 49 11.30 11.68 -4.35
C ILE A 49 10.92 11.68 -5.85
N THR A 50 11.45 12.63 -6.63
CA THR A 50 11.19 12.70 -8.08
C THR A 50 11.91 11.58 -8.85
N ASN A 51 13.07 11.12 -8.35
CA ASN A 51 13.81 10.01 -8.97
C ASN A 51 13.42 8.67 -8.36
N ARG A 52 12.23 8.18 -8.70
CA ARG A 52 11.69 6.93 -8.15
C ARG A 52 12.55 5.69 -8.42
N LYS A 53 13.31 5.70 -9.52
CA LYS A 53 14.21 4.60 -9.91
C LYS A 53 15.60 4.72 -9.25
N GLY A 54 15.82 5.77 -8.47
CA GLY A 54 17.07 5.99 -7.77
C GLY A 54 17.30 4.89 -6.72
N PRO A 55 18.46 4.20 -6.72
CA PRO A 55 18.73 3.11 -5.79
C PRO A 55 18.67 3.56 -4.32
N ARG A 56 19.03 4.82 -4.04
CA ARG A 56 18.94 5.43 -2.71
C ARG A 56 17.51 5.44 -2.19
N LEU A 57 16.56 5.99 -2.97
CA LEU A 57 15.15 6.05 -2.60
C LEU A 57 14.57 4.65 -2.38
N ILE A 58 14.88 3.71 -3.28
CA ILE A 58 14.40 2.32 -3.17
C ILE A 58 14.89 1.66 -1.87
N SER A 59 16.14 1.91 -1.48
CA SER A 59 16.70 1.45 -0.21
C SER A 59 16.04 2.11 0.99
N GLU A 60 15.87 3.44 0.98
CA GLU A 60 15.21 4.19 2.06
C GLU A 60 13.75 3.74 2.28
N CYS A 61 12.99 3.50 1.19
CA CYS A 61 11.65 2.92 1.28
C CYS A 61 11.66 1.51 1.88
N GLY A 62 12.67 0.69 1.57
CA GLY A 62 12.82 -0.65 2.14
C GLY A 62 13.10 -0.63 3.64
N GLU A 63 13.98 0.28 4.09
CA GLU A 63 14.23 0.49 5.52
C GLU A 63 12.98 0.98 6.26
N PHE A 64 12.23 1.89 5.65
CA PHE A 64 10.97 2.37 6.20
C PHE A 64 9.94 1.24 6.33
N LEU A 65 9.83 0.36 5.33
CA LEU A 65 8.96 -0.81 5.39
C LEU A 65 9.35 -1.75 6.55
N ILE A 66 10.65 -1.96 6.78
CA ILE A 66 11.12 -2.75 7.93
C ILE A 66 10.72 -2.07 9.25
N ALA A 67 10.87 -0.75 9.34
CA ALA A 67 10.50 0.00 10.54
C ALA A 67 9.00 -0.13 10.85
N ILE A 68 8.13 0.00 9.84
CA ILE A 68 6.69 -0.25 9.99
C ILE A 68 6.43 -1.69 10.44
N CYS A 69 7.06 -2.66 9.79
CA CYS A 69 6.89 -4.08 10.13
C CYS A 69 7.30 -4.40 11.59
N LYS A 70 8.26 -3.65 12.15
CA LYS A 70 8.69 -3.78 13.55
C LYS A 70 7.81 -3.01 14.53
N LEU A 71 7.32 -1.83 14.14
CA LEU A 71 6.51 -0.95 14.98
C LEU A 71 5.16 -1.57 15.36
N ILE A 72 4.67 -2.49 14.54
CA ILE A 72 3.43 -3.22 14.78
C ILE A 72 3.79 -4.66 15.22
N PRO A 73 4.23 -4.87 16.48
CA PRO A 73 4.51 -6.19 17.01
C PRO A 73 3.20 -6.95 17.18
N GLY A 74 3.08 -8.10 16.51
CA GLY A 74 2.03 -9.07 16.80
C GLY A 74 2.31 -9.71 18.15
N THR A 75 1.92 -9.06 19.25
CA THR A 75 1.92 -9.73 20.55
C THR A 75 0.63 -10.53 20.69
N VAL A 76 0.69 -11.64 21.43
CA VAL A 76 -0.40 -12.62 21.61
C VAL A 76 -1.73 -12.00 22.04
N LEU A 77 -1.72 -10.76 22.56
CA LEU A 77 -2.90 -10.07 23.08
C LEU A 77 -3.36 -8.86 22.26
N MET A 78 -2.64 -8.42 21.21
CA MET A 78 -3.09 -7.29 20.39
C MET A 78 -2.57 -7.37 18.94
N HIS A 79 -3.53 -7.53 18.02
CA HIS A 79 -3.50 -7.28 16.58
C HIS A 79 -2.43 -7.99 15.73
N MET A 80 -2.91 -8.91 14.89
CA MET A 80 -2.12 -9.44 13.78
C MET A 80 -1.85 -8.33 12.78
N CYS A 81 -0.57 -8.03 12.55
CA CYS A 81 -0.17 -6.99 11.63
C CYS A 81 -0.18 -7.50 10.18
N VAL A 82 -0.96 -6.81 9.35
CA VAL A 82 -1.12 -7.05 7.93
C VAL A 82 -0.57 -5.82 7.22
N VAL A 83 0.47 -5.98 6.41
CA VAL A 83 1.07 -4.88 5.64
C VAL A 83 0.91 -5.17 4.15
N ALA A 84 0.27 -4.26 3.43
CA ALA A 84 0.15 -4.30 1.98
C ALA A 84 0.84 -3.07 1.39
N VAL A 85 1.80 -3.29 0.50
CA VAL A 85 2.54 -2.23 -0.19
C VAL A 85 2.12 -2.25 -1.66
N PHE A 86 1.57 -1.13 -2.13
CA PHE A 86 1.14 -1.00 -3.52
C PHE A 86 2.20 -0.27 -4.33
N PHE A 87 2.54 -0.83 -5.49
CA PHE A 87 3.46 -0.22 -6.45
C PHE A 87 2.71 0.29 -7.69
N PRO A 88 3.19 1.37 -8.33
CA PRO A 88 2.55 1.94 -9.51
C PRO A 88 2.57 1.01 -10.74
N SER A 89 3.42 -0.02 -10.77
CA SER A 89 3.44 -1.05 -11.81
C SER A 89 4.20 -2.31 -11.38
N PHE A 90 3.88 -3.45 -12.02
CA PHE A 90 4.60 -4.72 -11.81
C PHE A 90 6.07 -4.67 -12.25
N GLU A 91 6.42 -3.81 -13.19
CA GLU A 91 7.80 -3.57 -13.62
C GLU A 91 8.59 -2.88 -12.52
N TYR A 92 7.99 -1.86 -11.91
CA TYR A 92 8.60 -1.15 -10.80
C TYR A 92 8.72 -2.06 -9.57
N LEU A 93 7.69 -2.84 -9.23
CA LEU A 93 7.78 -3.89 -8.21
C LEU A 93 8.95 -4.83 -8.47
N THR A 94 9.12 -5.31 -9.71
CA THR A 94 10.22 -6.24 -10.03
C THR A 94 11.60 -5.59 -9.88
N MET A 95 11.74 -4.33 -10.27
CA MET A 95 12.97 -3.55 -10.07
C MET A 95 13.30 -3.41 -8.57
N VAL A 96 12.32 -2.96 -7.77
CA VAL A 96 12.46 -2.79 -6.32
C VAL A 96 12.79 -4.11 -5.63
N TRP A 97 12.05 -5.17 -5.97
CA TRP A 97 12.25 -6.52 -5.45
C TRP A 97 13.68 -7.03 -5.69
N ASN A 98 14.21 -6.82 -6.89
CA ASN A 98 15.57 -7.21 -7.23
C ASN A 98 16.62 -6.38 -6.48
N HIS A 99 16.41 -5.07 -6.34
CA HIS A 99 17.29 -4.17 -5.58
C HIS A 99 17.33 -4.52 -4.09
N TRP A 100 16.19 -4.87 -3.50
CA TRP A 100 16.14 -5.31 -2.11
C TRP A 100 16.85 -6.66 -1.89
N ARG A 101 16.87 -7.54 -2.91
CA ARG A 101 17.64 -8.79 -2.85
C ARG A 101 19.14 -8.55 -2.83
N THR A 102 19.64 -7.59 -3.60
CA THR A 102 21.08 -7.28 -3.67
C THR A 102 21.60 -6.53 -2.44
N THR A 103 20.75 -5.71 -1.82
CA THR A 103 21.11 -4.88 -0.64
C THR A 103 20.99 -5.60 0.71
N GLY A 104 20.54 -6.86 0.73
CA GLY A 104 20.38 -7.65 1.96
C GLY A 104 19.12 -7.33 2.77
N LEU A 105 18.27 -6.40 2.31
CA LEU A 105 16.95 -6.12 2.90
C LEU A 105 16.08 -7.38 2.97
N PHE A 106 16.21 -8.26 1.97
CA PHE A 106 15.54 -9.57 1.93
C PHE A 106 15.94 -10.54 3.03
N ALA A 107 17.08 -10.36 3.70
CA ALA A 107 17.44 -11.17 4.87
C ALA A 107 16.73 -10.67 6.14
N ARG A 108 16.40 -9.37 6.19
CA ARG A 108 15.86 -8.69 7.37
C ARG A 108 14.33 -8.69 7.40
N LEU A 109 13.67 -8.47 6.27
CA LEU A 109 12.20 -8.45 6.20
C LEU A 109 11.55 -9.78 6.64
N PRO A 110 11.96 -10.96 6.11
CA PRO A 110 11.40 -12.25 6.50
C PRO A 110 11.63 -12.64 7.96
N ALA A 111 12.69 -12.10 8.59
CA ALA A 111 12.96 -12.28 10.01
C ALA A 111 11.94 -11.53 10.89
N VAL A 112 11.25 -10.52 10.35
CA VAL A 112 10.24 -9.74 11.07
C VAL A 112 8.82 -10.18 10.68
N LYS A 113 8.52 -10.37 9.39
CA LYS A 113 7.21 -10.82 8.88
C LYS A 113 7.36 -11.67 7.62
N ALA A 114 6.45 -12.60 7.38
CA ALA A 114 6.45 -13.36 6.12
C ALA A 114 6.25 -12.42 4.92
N LEU A 115 7.13 -12.50 3.92
CA LEU A 115 7.13 -11.61 2.76
C LEU A 115 6.60 -12.34 1.52
N PHE A 116 5.62 -11.73 0.86
CA PHE A 116 4.97 -12.23 -0.36
C PHE A 116 5.11 -11.21 -1.48
N LYS A 117 5.23 -11.69 -2.72
CA LYS A 117 5.27 -10.84 -3.91
C LYS A 117 3.96 -10.96 -4.67
N GLU A 118 3.35 -9.85 -5.05
CA GLU A 118 2.19 -9.84 -5.93
C GLU A 118 2.57 -10.41 -7.32
N PRO A 119 1.87 -11.46 -7.79
CA PRO A 119 2.10 -12.03 -9.10
C PRO A 119 1.30 -11.28 -10.16
N ARG A 120 1.72 -11.40 -11.42
CA ARG A 120 1.02 -10.77 -12.56
C ARG A 120 -0.27 -11.47 -12.94
N THR A 121 -0.45 -12.74 -12.57
CA THR A 121 -1.57 -13.58 -13.00
C THR A 121 -2.57 -13.77 -11.87
N ALA A 122 -3.86 -13.70 -12.21
CA ALA A 122 -4.96 -13.86 -11.25
C ALA A 122 -4.95 -15.25 -10.57
N THR A 123 -4.55 -16.30 -11.31
CA THR A 123 -4.43 -17.66 -10.77
C THR A 123 -3.38 -17.74 -9.66
N ALA A 124 -2.18 -17.21 -9.91
CA ALA A 124 -1.12 -17.19 -8.91
C ALA A 124 -1.46 -16.25 -7.74
N LEU A 125 -2.23 -15.18 -7.98
CA LEU A 125 -2.66 -14.27 -6.93
C LEU A 125 -3.53 -14.99 -5.90
N ALA A 126 -4.46 -15.85 -6.33
CA ALA A 126 -5.30 -16.61 -5.41
C ALA A 126 -4.46 -17.51 -4.46
N GLU A 127 -3.47 -18.20 -5.00
CA GLU A 127 -2.55 -19.04 -4.22
C GLU A 127 -1.72 -18.21 -3.22
N ILE A 128 -1.18 -17.06 -3.67
CA ILE A 128 -0.42 -16.16 -2.80
C ILE A 128 -1.30 -15.56 -1.70
N MET A 129 -2.55 -15.20 -2.00
CA MET A 129 -3.48 -14.68 -1.00
C MET A 129 -3.88 -15.73 0.04
N GLN A 130 -4.02 -17.00 -0.36
CA GLN A 130 -4.23 -18.10 0.59
C GLN A 130 -3.02 -18.27 1.50
N ALA A 131 -1.81 -18.29 0.94
CA ALA A 131 -0.57 -18.40 1.71
C ALA A 131 -0.35 -17.19 2.63
N TYR A 132 -0.69 -15.99 2.16
CA TYR A 132 -0.66 -14.75 2.92
C TYR A 132 -1.59 -14.82 4.13
N THR A 133 -2.85 -15.20 3.91
CA THR A 133 -3.86 -15.33 4.97
C THR A 133 -3.43 -16.36 6.01
N LYS A 134 -2.89 -17.51 5.56
CA LYS A 134 -2.33 -18.53 6.44
C LYS A 134 -1.16 -18.02 7.27
N ALA A 135 -0.24 -17.27 6.65
CA ALA A 135 0.89 -16.68 7.34
C ALA A 135 0.47 -15.62 8.36
N VAL A 136 -0.59 -14.85 8.08
CA VAL A 136 -1.19 -13.94 9.06
C VAL A 136 -1.69 -14.72 10.27
N SER A 137 -2.37 -15.86 10.10
CA SER A 137 -2.90 -16.65 11.21
C SER A 137 -1.85 -17.45 12.00
N GLU A 138 -0.75 -17.85 11.36
CA GLU A 138 0.26 -18.75 11.96
C GLU A 138 1.53 -18.04 12.43
N LYS A 139 1.85 -16.88 11.85
CA LYS A 139 3.04 -16.07 12.16
C LYS A 139 2.59 -14.71 12.68
N TRP A 140 3.47 -13.96 13.35
CA TRP A 140 3.17 -12.66 13.98
C TRP A 140 2.89 -11.52 12.96
N GLY A 141 2.42 -11.85 11.75
CA GLY A 141 2.08 -10.95 10.66
C GLY A 141 2.68 -11.35 9.31
N ALA A 142 2.16 -10.72 8.26
CA ALA A 142 2.63 -10.89 6.89
C ALA A 142 2.72 -9.53 6.17
N CYS A 143 3.60 -9.46 5.19
CA CYS A 143 3.80 -8.32 4.29
C CYS A 143 3.64 -8.80 2.86
N ILE A 144 2.75 -8.18 2.09
CA ILE A 144 2.64 -8.38 0.64
C ILE A 144 3.08 -7.11 -0.08
N VAL A 145 3.92 -7.29 -1.10
CA VAL A 145 4.51 -6.23 -1.92
C VAL A 145 4.24 -6.47 -3.39
#